data_AF-K9VDQ4-F1
#
_entry.id   AF-K9VDQ4-F1
#
_cell.length_a   1.000
_cell.length_b   1.000
_cell.length_c   1.000
_cell.angle_alpha   90.00
_cell.angle_beta   90.00
_cell.angle_gamma   90.00
#
_symmetry.space_group_name_H-M   'P 1'
#
loop_
_entity.id
_entity.type
_entity.pdbx_description
1 polymer ?
#
loop_
_entity_poly.entity_id
_entity_poly.type
_entity_poly.pdbx_seq_one_letter_code
_entity_poly.pdbx_strand_id
1 'polypeptide(L)'
;MTTDAFFEQLKHPNPHLRDRAMFEIADSRDENTISRLVGILDEEDVTYRRAAVKALGVIGEDAVPSVVDALLNSDNVTVRGSAAKVLAQIAINYPELPFPEAGLQGLKKAIDDPNPVVNIASVMALGQMGSRAFEILVESLKTTDNVAVQVAIVNALASVGDRRCLEVLTTFANDESVDSYVRESATSSLSRLDLVMNYKRADS
;
A
#
# COMPACT_ATOMS: atom_id res chain seq x y z
N MET A 1 26.12 -16.58 11.05
CA MET A 1 25.21 -15.85 11.96
C MET A 1 23.94 -16.66 12.07
N THR A 2 23.29 -16.70 13.23
CA THR A 2 22.00 -17.39 13.40
C THR A 2 20.86 -16.52 12.85
N THR A 3 19.74 -17.13 12.48
CA THR A 3 18.52 -16.42 12.04
C THR A 3 18.13 -15.33 13.05
N ASP A 4 18.19 -15.62 14.36
CA ASP A 4 17.92 -14.65 15.43
C ASP A 4 18.82 -13.41 15.41
N ALA A 5 20.10 -13.57 15.06
CA ALA A 5 21.02 -12.44 15.00
C ALA A 5 20.61 -11.45 13.90
N PHE A 6 20.05 -11.93 12.79
CA PHE A 6 19.55 -11.04 11.75
C PHE A 6 18.26 -10.33 12.17
N PHE A 7 17.37 -11.01 12.88
CA PHE A 7 16.15 -10.38 13.42
C PHE A 7 16.47 -9.23 14.40
N GLU A 8 17.51 -9.36 15.22
CA GLU A 8 17.97 -8.25 16.07
C GLU A 8 18.66 -7.14 15.26
N GLN A 9 19.38 -7.48 14.19
CA GLN A 9 20.00 -6.49 13.31
C GLN A 9 18.99 -5.60 12.57
N LEU A 10 17.74 -6.04 12.40
CA LEU A 10 16.67 -5.19 11.86
C LEU A 10 16.37 -3.96 12.75
N LYS A 11 16.78 -3.97 14.03
CA LYS A 11 16.67 -2.80 14.95
C LYS A 11 17.86 -1.87 14.88
N HIS A 12 18.93 -2.26 14.18
CA HIS A 12 20.20 -1.57 14.23
C HIS A 12 20.09 -0.12 13.69
N PRO A 13 20.70 0.90 14.32
CA PRO A 13 20.60 2.29 13.88
C PRO A 13 21.14 2.53 12.46
N ASN A 14 22.19 1.80 12.07
CA ASN A 14 22.74 1.81 10.71
C ASN A 14 21.78 1.15 9.69
N PRO A 15 21.23 1.89 8.70
CA PRO A 15 20.33 1.35 7.68
C PRO A 15 20.96 0.23 6.84
N HIS A 16 22.26 0.29 6.55
CA HIS A 16 22.93 -0.74 5.75
C HIS A 16 22.96 -2.11 6.45
N LEU A 17 23.05 -2.13 7.79
CA LEU A 17 22.98 -3.39 8.54
C LEU A 17 21.55 -3.93 8.59
N ARG A 18 20.54 -3.06 8.64
CA ARG A 18 19.13 -3.47 8.53
C ARG A 18 18.83 -4.06 7.16
N ASP A 19 19.26 -3.38 6.10
CA ASP A 19 19.02 -3.84 4.72
C ASP A 19 19.75 -5.16 4.46
N ARG A 20 20.98 -5.33 4.97
CA ARG A 20 21.67 -6.64 4.92
C ARG A 20 20.88 -7.73 5.64
N ALA A 21 20.48 -7.48 6.89
CA ALA A 21 19.73 -8.45 7.68
C ALA A 21 18.40 -8.83 7.00
N MET A 22 17.73 -7.86 6.39
CA MET A 22 16.52 -8.07 5.61
C MET A 22 16.74 -9.07 4.45
N PHE A 23 17.79 -8.88 3.65
CA PHE A 23 18.10 -9.79 2.54
C PHE A 23 18.50 -11.17 3.04
N GLU A 24 19.30 -11.27 4.10
CA GLU A 24 19.71 -12.55 4.68
C GLU A 24 18.51 -13.32 5.27
N ILE A 25 17.56 -12.63 5.91
CA ILE A 25 16.30 -13.24 6.40
C ILE A 25 15.46 -13.76 5.23
N ALA A 26 15.36 -13.01 4.13
CA ALA A 26 14.60 -13.45 2.97
C ALA A 26 15.24 -14.65 2.27
N ASP A 27 16.58 -14.68 2.16
CA ASP A 27 17.34 -15.75 1.52
C ASP A 27 17.37 -17.04 2.37
N SER A 28 17.50 -16.90 3.69
CA SER A 28 17.57 -18.03 4.65
C SER A 28 16.22 -18.36 5.31
N ARG A 29 15.10 -17.98 4.68
CA ARG A 29 13.76 -18.13 5.25
C ARG A 29 13.39 -19.59 5.51
N ASP A 30 12.71 -19.80 6.64
CA ASP A 30 12.06 -21.03 7.04
C ASP A 30 10.52 -20.84 7.12
N GLU A 31 9.81 -21.91 7.49
CA GLU A 31 8.35 -21.91 7.66
C GLU A 31 7.81 -20.90 8.69
N ASN A 32 8.64 -20.40 9.60
CA ASN A 32 8.27 -19.46 10.65
C ASN A 32 8.68 -18.01 10.35
N THR A 33 9.44 -17.79 9.27
CA THR A 33 10.03 -16.48 8.98
C THR A 33 8.96 -15.43 8.70
N ILE A 34 7.93 -15.77 7.91
CA ILE A 34 6.83 -14.86 7.58
C ILE A 34 6.01 -14.53 8.83
N SER A 35 5.63 -15.53 9.63
CA SER A 35 4.82 -15.31 10.84
C SER A 35 5.57 -14.44 11.86
N ARG A 36 6.87 -14.66 12.02
CA ARG A 36 7.72 -13.82 12.88
C ARG A 36 7.81 -12.38 12.38
N LEU A 37 8.01 -12.17 11.07
CA LEU A 37 8.05 -10.83 10.49
C LEU A 37 6.70 -10.10 10.60
N VAL A 38 5.58 -10.82 10.44
CA VAL A 38 4.24 -10.27 10.69
C VAL A 38 4.06 -9.88 12.15
N GLY A 39 4.56 -10.70 13.09
CA GLY A 39 4.54 -10.37 14.53
C GLY A 39 5.29 -9.08 14.86
N ILE A 40 6.39 -8.78 14.15
CA ILE A 40 7.14 -7.53 14.34
C ILE A 40 6.32 -6.29 13.98
N LEU A 41 5.28 -6.40 13.14
CA LEU A 41 4.41 -5.27 12.83
C LEU A 41 3.64 -4.75 14.06
N ASP A 42 3.60 -5.52 15.14
CA ASP A 42 2.97 -5.17 16.43
C ASP A 42 3.95 -4.56 17.44
N GLU A 43 5.26 -4.58 17.15
CA GLU A 43 6.30 -4.08 18.05
C GLU A 43 6.24 -2.55 18.18
N GLU A 44 6.60 -2.01 19.36
CA GLU A 44 6.57 -0.56 19.62
C GLU A 44 7.62 0.21 18.81
N ASP A 45 8.76 -0.41 18.50
CA ASP A 45 9.85 0.21 17.75
C ASP A 45 9.46 0.43 16.28
N VAL A 46 9.29 1.71 15.91
CA VAL A 46 8.95 2.14 14.55
C VAL A 46 10.00 1.71 13.52
N THR A 47 11.28 1.73 13.89
CA THR A 47 12.38 1.31 13.01
C THR A 47 12.27 -0.18 12.74
N TYR A 48 11.95 -0.97 13.77
CA TYR A 48 11.81 -2.41 13.64
C TYR A 48 10.61 -2.80 12.78
N ARG A 49 9.44 -2.16 13.02
CA ARG A 49 8.25 -2.32 12.16
C ARG A 49 8.55 -2.00 10.70
N ARG A 50 9.23 -0.89 10.44
CA ARG A 50 9.60 -0.48 9.06
C ARG A 50 10.55 -1.48 8.41
N ALA A 51 11.48 -2.04 9.16
CA ALA A 51 12.39 -3.07 8.66
C ALA A 51 11.63 -4.37 8.32
N ALA A 52 10.67 -4.78 9.16
CA ALA A 52 9.79 -5.92 8.87
C ALA A 52 8.91 -5.69 7.64
N VAL A 53 8.36 -4.47 7.46
CA VAL A 53 7.61 -4.13 6.24
C VAL A 53 8.46 -4.33 4.99
N LYS A 54 9.70 -3.85 5.00
CA LYS A 54 10.62 -4.05 3.88
C LYS A 54 10.99 -5.53 3.67
N ALA A 55 11.25 -6.27 4.75
CA ALA A 55 11.58 -7.70 4.68
C ALA A 55 10.45 -8.53 4.09
N LEU A 56 9.22 -8.33 4.54
CA LEU A 56 8.03 -8.95 3.93
C LEU A 56 7.86 -8.53 2.47
N GLY A 57 8.17 -7.27 2.15
CA GLY A 57 8.21 -6.77 0.78
C GLY A 57 9.23 -7.48 -0.12
N VAL A 58 10.40 -7.85 0.42
CA VAL A 58 11.45 -8.61 -0.28
C VAL A 58 11.12 -10.11 -0.35
N ILE A 59 10.35 -10.64 0.60
CA ILE A 59 9.82 -12.01 0.51
C ILE A 59 8.80 -12.14 -0.64
N GLY A 60 8.00 -11.10 -0.88
CA GLY A 60 7.12 -11.04 -2.04
C GLY A 60 5.80 -11.80 -1.84
N GLU A 61 5.33 -12.44 -2.90
CA GLU A 61 4.01 -13.09 -2.99
C GLU A 61 3.72 -14.07 -1.84
N ASP A 62 4.72 -14.83 -1.38
CA ASP A 62 4.55 -15.82 -0.31
C ASP A 62 4.10 -15.18 1.02
N ALA A 63 4.38 -13.90 1.24
CA ALA A 63 3.94 -13.17 2.43
C ALA A 63 2.47 -12.72 2.35
N VAL A 64 1.87 -12.67 1.16
CA VAL A 64 0.54 -12.07 0.94
C VAL A 64 -0.54 -12.71 1.81
N PRO A 65 -0.67 -14.04 1.95
CA PRO A 65 -1.73 -14.64 2.77
C PRO A 65 -1.69 -14.17 4.23
N SER A 66 -0.53 -14.21 4.88
CA SER A 66 -0.38 -13.78 6.28
C SER A 66 -0.53 -12.27 6.44
N VAL A 67 -0.09 -11.49 5.44
CA VAL A 67 -0.24 -10.03 5.45
C VAL A 67 -1.71 -9.62 5.27
N VAL A 68 -2.46 -10.31 4.42
CA VAL A 68 -3.91 -10.06 4.24
C VAL A 68 -4.67 -10.43 5.50
N ASP A 69 -4.32 -11.53 6.16
CA ASP A 69 -4.90 -11.88 7.46
C ASP A 69 -4.63 -10.78 8.51
N ALA A 70 -3.38 -10.32 8.62
CA ALA A 70 -3.03 -9.21 9.52
C ALA A 70 -3.75 -7.90 9.17
N LEU A 71 -3.95 -7.61 7.88
CA LEU A 71 -4.68 -6.43 7.40
C LEU A 71 -6.15 -6.46 7.82
N LEU A 72 -6.80 -7.63 7.77
CA LEU A 72 -8.26 -7.73 7.93
C LEU A 72 -8.69 -8.12 9.34
N ASN A 73 -7.85 -8.86 10.07
CA ASN A 73 -8.25 -9.54 11.29
C ASN A 73 -7.44 -9.14 12.53
N SER A 74 -6.41 -8.29 12.40
CA SER A 74 -5.67 -7.81 13.58
C SER A 74 -6.48 -6.78 14.37
N ASP A 75 -6.53 -6.93 15.69
CA ASP A 75 -7.12 -5.94 16.59
C ASP A 75 -6.30 -4.63 16.64
N ASN A 76 -5.00 -4.67 16.30
CA ASN A 76 -4.13 -3.51 16.32
C ASN A 76 -4.20 -2.72 14.99
N VAL A 77 -4.70 -1.49 15.08
CA VAL A 77 -4.75 -0.52 13.97
C VAL A 77 -3.40 -0.32 13.29
N THR A 78 -2.31 -0.31 14.06
CA THR A 78 -0.94 -0.15 13.55
C THR A 78 -0.50 -1.34 12.71
N VAL A 79 -0.86 -2.56 13.13
CA VAL A 79 -0.60 -3.78 12.37
C VAL A 79 -1.38 -3.75 11.06
N ARG A 80 -2.69 -3.48 11.10
CA ARG A 80 -3.53 -3.38 9.89
C ARG A 80 -2.98 -2.36 8.90
N GLY A 81 -2.66 -1.15 9.36
CA GLY A 81 -2.08 -0.09 8.53
C GLY A 81 -0.67 -0.43 8.01
N SER A 82 0.12 -1.22 8.74
CA SER A 82 1.45 -1.67 8.29
C SER A 82 1.33 -2.79 7.26
N ALA A 83 0.36 -3.69 7.40
CA ALA A 83 0.06 -4.73 6.43
C ALA A 83 -0.33 -4.15 5.06
N ALA A 84 -1.13 -3.07 5.02
CA ALA A 84 -1.41 -2.36 3.77
C ALA A 84 -0.12 -1.86 3.08
N LYS A 85 0.84 -1.33 3.86
CA LYS A 85 2.15 -0.89 3.34
C LYS A 85 3.01 -2.05 2.84
N VAL A 86 2.92 -3.22 3.47
CA VAL A 86 3.60 -4.43 2.98
C VAL A 86 3.09 -4.81 1.59
N LEU A 87 1.77 -4.83 1.38
CA LEU A 87 1.19 -5.15 0.07
C LEU A 87 1.64 -4.17 -1.01
N ALA A 88 1.70 -2.87 -0.69
CA ALA A 88 2.26 -1.87 -1.59
C ALA A 88 3.75 -2.14 -1.89
N GLN A 89 4.54 -2.45 -0.86
CA GLN A 89 5.97 -2.74 -1.02
C GLN A 89 6.23 -3.97 -1.89
N ILE A 90 5.41 -5.03 -1.76
CA ILE A 90 5.47 -6.20 -2.64
C ILE A 90 5.20 -5.78 -4.09
N ALA A 91 4.16 -4.99 -4.34
CA ALA A 91 3.83 -4.54 -5.70
C ALA A 91 4.95 -3.67 -6.30
N ILE A 92 5.58 -2.82 -5.50
CA ILE A 92 6.70 -1.97 -5.92
C ILE A 92 7.96 -2.81 -6.22
N ASN A 93 8.24 -3.84 -5.42
CA ASN A 93 9.42 -4.68 -5.59
C ASN A 93 9.30 -5.62 -6.80
N TYR A 94 8.08 -5.98 -7.19
CA TYR A 94 7.81 -6.91 -8.29
C TYR A 94 6.89 -6.30 -9.36
N PRO A 95 7.28 -5.20 -10.00
CA PRO A 95 6.42 -4.43 -10.91
C PRO A 95 6.16 -5.12 -12.25
N GLU A 96 6.83 -6.23 -12.55
CA GLU A 96 6.64 -7.02 -13.78
C GLU A 96 5.74 -8.25 -13.56
N LEU A 97 5.46 -8.61 -12.30
CA LEU A 97 4.63 -9.77 -11.97
C LEU A 97 3.15 -9.36 -11.81
N PRO A 98 2.21 -10.28 -12.12
CA PRO A 98 0.84 -10.14 -11.66
C PRO A 98 0.83 -10.05 -10.13
N PHE A 99 0.03 -9.13 -9.58
CA PHE A 99 -0.10 -9.04 -8.13
C PHE A 99 -1.17 -10.03 -7.65
N PRO A 100 -0.99 -10.72 -6.51
CA PRO A 100 -1.96 -11.71 -6.05
C PRO A 100 -3.33 -11.10 -5.75
N GLU A 101 -4.38 -11.73 -6.29
CA GLU A 101 -5.77 -11.26 -6.16
C GLU A 101 -6.20 -11.11 -4.70
N ALA A 102 -5.75 -12.02 -3.83
CA ALA A 102 -6.02 -11.96 -2.40
C ALA A 102 -5.55 -10.64 -1.76
N GLY A 103 -4.40 -10.11 -2.20
CA GLY A 103 -3.88 -8.84 -1.71
C GLY A 103 -4.69 -7.65 -2.22
N LEU A 104 -5.12 -7.66 -3.48
CA LEU A 104 -6.01 -6.63 -4.05
C LEU A 104 -7.37 -6.60 -3.33
N GLN A 105 -7.99 -7.76 -3.14
CA GLN A 105 -9.29 -7.86 -2.44
C GLN A 105 -9.16 -7.53 -0.96
N GLY A 106 -8.04 -7.89 -0.31
CA GLY A 106 -7.74 -7.49 1.06
C GLY A 106 -7.68 -5.98 1.21
N LEU A 107 -6.94 -5.29 0.32
CA LEU A 107 -6.88 -3.83 0.30
C LEU A 107 -8.25 -3.20 -0.01
N LYS A 108 -8.99 -3.73 -0.99
CA LYS A 108 -10.34 -3.28 -1.32
C LYS A 108 -11.26 -3.31 -0.10
N LYS A 109 -11.28 -4.43 0.63
CA LYS A 109 -12.09 -4.55 1.86
C LYS A 109 -11.62 -3.59 2.96
N ALA A 110 -10.32 -3.34 3.07
CA ALA A 110 -9.75 -2.45 4.08
C ALA A 110 -9.98 -0.95 3.79
N ILE A 111 -10.48 -0.58 2.60
CA ILE A 111 -10.99 0.78 2.32
C ILE A 111 -12.18 1.11 3.24
N ASP A 112 -12.96 0.09 3.64
CA ASP A 112 -14.09 0.26 4.55
C ASP A 112 -13.73 0.05 6.02
N ASP A 113 -12.42 -0.02 6.36
CA ASP A 113 -12.00 -0.10 7.76
C ASP A 113 -12.51 1.12 8.54
N PRO A 114 -13.09 0.92 9.75
CA PRO A 114 -13.62 2.02 10.55
C PRO A 114 -12.54 2.98 11.01
N ASN A 115 -11.27 2.56 11.04
CA ASN A 115 -10.16 3.40 11.42
C ASN A 115 -9.58 4.15 10.20
N PRO A 116 -9.56 5.50 10.22
CA PRO A 116 -9.01 6.31 9.14
C PRO A 116 -7.55 6.00 8.78
N VAL A 117 -6.74 5.54 9.74
CA VAL A 117 -5.35 5.18 9.48
C VAL A 117 -5.26 3.99 8.53
N VAL A 118 -6.17 3.02 8.65
CA VAL A 118 -6.17 1.78 7.86
C VAL A 118 -6.79 2.02 6.49
N ASN A 119 -7.94 2.68 6.41
CA ASN A 119 -8.57 2.94 5.12
C ASN A 119 -7.72 3.86 4.22
N ILE A 120 -7.12 4.93 4.78
CA ILE A 120 -6.21 5.80 4.01
C ILE A 120 -4.96 5.01 3.59
N ALA A 121 -4.38 4.21 4.49
CA ALA A 121 -3.22 3.38 4.13
C ALA A 121 -3.54 2.40 2.99
N SER A 122 -4.74 1.82 3.00
CA SER A 122 -5.20 0.88 1.96
C SER A 122 -5.41 1.56 0.61
N VAL A 123 -6.02 2.75 0.61
CA VAL A 123 -6.18 3.58 -0.60
C VAL A 123 -4.83 4.03 -1.14
N MET A 124 -3.91 4.47 -0.28
CA MET A 124 -2.56 4.85 -0.68
C MET A 124 -1.79 3.66 -1.27
N ALA A 125 -1.90 2.48 -0.65
CA ALA A 125 -1.28 1.26 -1.16
C ALA A 125 -1.78 0.94 -2.57
N LEU A 126 -3.10 0.96 -2.79
CA LEU A 126 -3.69 0.78 -4.12
C LEU A 126 -3.19 1.83 -5.12
N GLY A 127 -3.10 3.11 -4.73
CA GLY A 127 -2.52 4.15 -5.58
C GLY A 127 -1.08 3.87 -6.02
N GLN A 128 -0.25 3.33 -5.12
CA GLN A 128 1.14 2.96 -5.41
C GLN A 128 1.26 1.73 -6.32
N MET A 129 0.25 0.86 -6.36
CA MET A 129 0.21 -0.30 -7.27
C MET A 129 -0.04 0.09 -8.73
N GLY A 130 -0.43 1.35 -8.98
CA GLY A 130 -0.62 1.88 -10.32
C GLY A 130 -1.84 1.28 -11.02
N SER A 131 -1.71 1.05 -12.33
CA SER A 131 -2.82 0.62 -13.20
C SER A 131 -3.49 -0.69 -12.75
N ARG A 132 -2.78 -1.53 -12.01
CA ARG A 132 -3.29 -2.77 -11.40
C ARG A 132 -4.50 -2.55 -10.49
N ALA A 133 -4.52 -1.43 -9.77
CA ALA A 133 -5.55 -1.10 -8.80
C ALA A 133 -6.61 -0.14 -9.35
N PHE A 134 -6.52 0.25 -10.62
CA PHE A 134 -7.38 1.27 -11.23
C PHE A 134 -8.87 0.92 -11.07
N GLU A 135 -9.28 -0.28 -11.49
CA GLU A 135 -10.69 -0.69 -11.42
C GLU A 135 -11.22 -0.69 -9.98
N ILE A 136 -10.40 -1.16 -9.02
CA ILE A 136 -10.76 -1.18 -7.60
C ILE A 136 -10.94 0.23 -7.05
N LEU A 137 -10.04 1.16 -7.37
CA LEU A 137 -10.15 2.55 -6.94
C LEU A 137 -11.40 3.22 -7.53
N VAL A 138 -11.68 3.01 -8.82
CA VAL A 138 -12.86 3.59 -9.48
C VAL A 138 -14.16 3.02 -8.91
N GLU A 139 -14.24 1.71 -8.70
CA GLU A 139 -15.39 1.07 -8.08
C GLU A 139 -15.61 1.62 -6.66
N SER A 140 -14.56 1.64 -5.84
CA SER A 140 -14.63 2.09 -4.44
C SER A 140 -15.02 3.57 -4.32
N LEU A 141 -14.56 4.42 -5.25
CA LEU A 141 -14.94 5.84 -5.30
C LEU A 141 -16.44 6.02 -5.52
N LYS A 142 -17.05 5.16 -6.34
CA LYS A 142 -18.47 5.21 -6.69
C LYS A 142 -19.38 4.62 -5.61
N THR A 143 -18.87 3.69 -4.80
CA THR A 143 -19.68 2.95 -3.82
C THR A 143 -19.53 3.45 -2.39
N THR A 144 -18.46 4.17 -2.07
CA THR A 144 -18.25 4.68 -0.71
C THR A 144 -18.99 5.99 -0.47
N ASP A 145 -19.71 6.08 0.65
CA ASP A 145 -20.36 7.31 1.12
C ASP A 145 -19.42 8.15 2.02
N ASN A 146 -18.21 7.67 2.30
CA ASN A 146 -17.26 8.36 3.16
C ASN A 146 -16.45 9.38 2.35
N VAL A 147 -16.79 10.66 2.50
CA VAL A 147 -16.13 11.79 1.83
C VAL A 147 -14.61 11.79 2.00
N ALA A 148 -14.09 11.45 3.19
CA ALA A 148 -12.64 11.41 3.43
C ALA A 148 -11.97 10.29 2.61
N VAL A 149 -12.63 9.14 2.47
CA VAL A 149 -12.17 8.03 1.63
C VAL A 149 -12.27 8.40 0.15
N GLN A 150 -13.36 9.05 -0.29
CA GLN A 150 -13.49 9.56 -1.65
C GLN A 150 -12.33 10.51 -2.01
N VAL A 151 -12.03 11.48 -1.13
CA VAL A 151 -10.88 12.38 -1.29
C VAL A 151 -9.57 11.61 -1.37
N ALA A 152 -9.36 10.60 -0.51
CA ALA A 152 -8.16 9.77 -0.57
C ALA A 152 -8.04 9.03 -1.91
N ILE A 153 -9.14 8.45 -2.41
CA ILE A 153 -9.16 7.70 -3.67
C ILE A 153 -8.89 8.62 -4.86
N VAL A 154 -9.50 9.80 -4.88
CA VAL A 154 -9.25 10.83 -5.89
C VAL A 154 -7.77 11.21 -5.95
N ASN A 155 -7.13 11.42 -4.79
CA ASN A 155 -5.70 11.68 -4.71
C ASN A 155 -4.84 10.48 -5.15
N ALA A 156 -5.26 9.26 -4.82
CA ALA A 156 -4.58 8.03 -5.24
C ALA A 156 -4.63 7.85 -6.77
N LEU A 157 -5.78 8.10 -7.41
CA LEU A 157 -5.94 8.05 -8.87
C LEU A 157 -4.98 9.02 -9.59
N ALA A 158 -4.64 10.17 -8.98
CA ALA A 158 -3.62 11.08 -9.53
C ALA A 158 -2.21 10.47 -9.56
N SER A 159 -1.93 9.54 -8.64
CA SER A 159 -0.62 8.88 -8.49
C SER A 159 -0.49 7.59 -9.32
N VAL A 160 -1.61 7.03 -9.80
CA VAL A 160 -1.65 5.81 -10.61
C VAL A 160 -0.87 5.98 -11.93
N GLY A 161 -0.94 7.18 -12.53
CA GLY A 161 -0.30 7.48 -13.81
C GLY A 161 -0.91 6.77 -15.01
N ASP A 162 -2.21 6.43 -14.92
CA ASP A 162 -3.01 5.85 -16.01
C ASP A 162 -3.88 6.96 -16.63
N ARG A 163 -3.90 7.05 -17.96
CA ARG A 163 -4.67 8.08 -18.67
C ARG A 163 -6.18 7.95 -18.47
N ARG A 164 -6.67 6.76 -18.14
CA ARG A 164 -8.08 6.52 -17.78
C ARG A 164 -8.49 7.33 -16.53
N CYS A 165 -7.55 7.69 -15.67
CA CYS A 165 -7.82 8.56 -14.51
C CYS A 165 -8.29 9.96 -14.92
N LEU A 166 -7.93 10.47 -16.11
CA LEU A 166 -8.37 11.81 -16.55
C LEU A 166 -9.89 11.89 -16.69
N GLU A 167 -10.48 10.88 -17.32
CA GLU A 167 -11.93 10.82 -17.54
C GLU A 167 -12.65 10.74 -16.20
N VAL A 168 -12.24 9.82 -15.33
CA VAL A 168 -12.82 9.64 -13.99
C VAL A 168 -12.74 10.93 -13.17
N LEU A 169 -11.54 11.53 -13.06
CA LEU A 169 -11.36 12.75 -12.26
C LEU A 169 -12.12 13.94 -12.84
N THR A 170 -12.23 14.05 -14.17
CA THR A 170 -13.00 15.11 -14.84
C THR A 170 -14.50 14.95 -14.59
N THR A 171 -15.02 13.72 -14.63
CA THR A 171 -16.41 13.45 -14.28
C THR A 171 -16.69 13.86 -12.84
N PHE A 172 -15.88 13.41 -11.88
CA PHE A 172 -16.09 13.74 -10.46
C PHE A 172 -15.89 15.24 -10.15
N ALA A 173 -14.99 15.94 -10.86
CA ALA A 173 -14.80 17.38 -10.67
C ALA A 173 -16.02 18.21 -11.11
N ASN A 174 -16.76 17.76 -12.12
CA ASN A 174 -17.88 18.49 -12.73
C ASN A 174 -19.27 17.98 -12.28
N ASP A 175 -19.34 16.89 -11.53
CA ASP A 175 -20.61 16.35 -11.04
C ASP A 175 -21.09 17.14 -9.81
N GLU A 176 -22.08 18.02 -9.99
CA GLU A 176 -22.63 18.84 -8.91
C GLU A 176 -23.25 18.04 -7.76
N SER A 177 -23.59 16.75 -7.97
CA SER A 177 -24.11 15.87 -6.93
C SER A 177 -23.04 15.33 -5.98
N VAL A 178 -21.77 15.36 -6.38
CA VAL A 178 -20.62 14.94 -5.56
C VAL A 178 -20.28 16.01 -4.53
N ASP A 179 -19.81 15.61 -3.34
CA ASP A 179 -19.38 16.53 -2.28
C ASP A 179 -18.33 17.56 -2.77
N SER A 180 -18.47 18.83 -2.36
CA SER A 180 -17.61 19.93 -2.83
C SER A 180 -16.13 19.69 -2.59
N TYR A 181 -15.75 19.07 -1.45
CA TYR A 181 -14.35 18.77 -1.16
C TYR A 181 -13.79 17.70 -2.09
N VAL A 182 -14.61 16.73 -2.49
CA VAL A 182 -14.24 15.70 -3.46
C VAL A 182 -14.03 16.32 -4.83
N ARG A 183 -14.93 17.23 -5.26
CA ARG A 183 -14.78 17.94 -6.55
C ARG A 183 -13.53 18.81 -6.61
N GLU A 184 -13.24 19.56 -5.56
CA GLU A 184 -12.02 20.37 -5.44
C GLU A 184 -10.75 19.52 -5.45
N SER A 185 -10.79 18.38 -4.74
CA SER A 185 -9.71 17.40 -4.74
C SER A 185 -9.51 16.78 -6.12
N ALA A 186 -10.59 16.51 -6.86
CA ALA A 186 -10.53 15.96 -8.21
C ALA A 186 -9.91 16.96 -9.19
N THR A 187 -10.31 18.23 -9.10
CA THR A 187 -9.70 19.33 -9.85
C THR A 187 -8.20 19.44 -9.59
N SER A 188 -7.80 19.42 -8.32
CA SER A 188 -6.38 19.46 -7.93
C SER A 188 -5.61 18.22 -8.41
N SER A 189 -6.27 17.07 -8.40
CA SER A 189 -5.71 15.78 -8.82
C SER A 189 -5.46 15.72 -10.32
N LEU A 190 -6.28 16.37 -11.15
CA LEU A 190 -6.05 16.48 -12.59
C LEU A 190 -4.71 17.17 -12.91
N SER A 191 -4.38 18.27 -12.22
CA SER A 191 -3.10 18.95 -12.39
C SER A 191 -1.91 18.06 -11.99
N ARG A 192 -2.04 17.30 -10.89
CA ARG A 192 -1.00 16.36 -10.44
C ARG A 192 -0.82 15.21 -11.42
N LEU A 193 -1.91 14.65 -11.94
CA LEU A 193 -1.88 13.56 -12.90
C LEU A 193 -1.15 13.97 -14.18
N ASP A 194 -1.37 15.19 -14.68
CA ASP A 194 -0.65 15.72 -15.83
C ASP A 194 0.88 15.77 -15.60
N LEU A 195 1.31 16.25 -14.43
CA LEU A 195 2.73 16.22 -14.05
C LEU A 195 3.31 14.81 -14.03
N VAL A 196 2.59 13.84 -13.45
CA VAL A 196 3.02 12.44 -13.37
C VAL A 196 3.13 11.81 -14.77
N MET A 197 2.15 12.06 -15.64
CA MET A 197 2.17 11.54 -17.01
C MET A 197 3.28 12.17 -17.86
N ASN A 198 3.56 13.47 -17.69
CA ASN A 198 4.61 14.18 -18.41
C ASN A 198 6.01 13.74 -17.96
N TYR A 199 6.20 13.48 -16.66
CA TYR A 199 7.46 12.93 -16.15
C TYR A 199 7.75 11.53 -16.70
N LYS A 200 6.77 10.62 -16.64
CA LYS A 200 6.94 9.25 -17.17
C LYS A 200 7.25 9.19 -18.66
N ARG A 201 6.79 10.16 -19.46
CA ARG A 201 7.11 10.27 -20.90
C ARG A 201 8.53 10.75 -21.17
N ALA A 202 9.17 11.43 -20.23
CA ALA A 202 10.53 11.94 -20.41
C ALA A 202 11.60 10.86 -20.16
N ASP A 203 11.26 9.82 -19.38
CA ASP A 203 12.15 8.72 -18.99
C ASP A 203 11.99 7.46 -19.86
N SER A 204 11.09 7.48 -20.86
CA SER A 204 10.74 6.37 -21.77
C SER A 204 11.17 6.64 -23.20
#